data_AF-A0A7D5S261-F1
#
_entry.id   AF-A0A7D5S261-F1
#
_cell.length_a   1.000
_cell.length_b   1.000
_cell.length_c   1.000
_cell.angle_alpha   90.00
_cell.angle_beta   90.00
_cell.angle_gamma   90.00
#
_symmetry.space_group_name_H-M   'P 1'
#
loop_
_entity.id
_entity.type
_entity.pdbx_description
1 polymer ?
#
loop_
_entity_poly.entity_id
_entity_poly.type
_entity_poly.pdbx_seq_one_letter_code
_entity_poly.pdbx_strand_id
1 'polypeptide(L)'
;MPWKPVDPARATRERMRRLAMEAGRPKNHNKAYKHAAWRRIRARKLAADPICAFCGKAVATEVDHINEDPWDNRWENLRSACKPCHSARTIRDRMARRDRRKSQPDGSEGT
;
A
#
# COMPACT_ATOMS: atom_id res chain seq x y z
N MET A 1 17.02 41.09 -9.71
CA MET A 1 17.61 39.73 -9.85
C MET A 1 17.48 39.31 -11.31
N PRO A 2 18.55 38.93 -12.02
CA PRO A 2 18.41 38.50 -13.41
C PRO A 2 17.82 37.09 -13.47
N TRP A 3 16.67 36.95 -14.14
CA TRP A 3 16.08 35.66 -14.47
C TRP A 3 17.03 34.91 -15.41
N LYS A 4 17.36 33.65 -15.10
CA LYS A 4 18.15 32.79 -15.98
C LYS A 4 17.20 31.93 -16.81
N PRO A 5 17.29 31.98 -18.16
CA PRO A 5 16.49 31.10 -18.99
C PRO A 5 16.83 29.64 -18.70
N VAL A 6 15.80 28.82 -18.53
CA VAL A 6 15.95 27.37 -18.37
C VAL A 6 16.49 26.79 -19.67
N ASP A 7 17.63 26.11 -19.58
CA ASP A 7 18.22 25.37 -20.68
C ASP A 7 17.18 24.38 -21.27
N PRO A 8 16.79 24.50 -22.55
CA PRO A 8 15.78 23.66 -23.17
C PRO A 8 16.15 22.17 -23.14
N ALA A 9 17.44 21.82 -23.15
CA ALA A 9 17.90 20.43 -23.02
C ALA A 9 17.67 19.88 -21.60
N ARG A 10 17.84 20.72 -20.58
CA ARG A 10 17.47 20.38 -19.19
C ARG A 10 15.96 20.21 -19.03
N ALA A 11 15.17 21.14 -19.56
CA ALA A 11 13.71 21.05 -19.51
C ALA A 11 13.18 19.78 -20.19
N THR A 12 13.77 19.41 -21.32
CA THR A 12 13.42 18.18 -22.07
C THR A 12 13.75 16.92 -21.26
N ARG A 13 14.95 16.85 -20.66
CA ARG A 13 15.35 15.73 -19.78
C ARG A 13 14.44 15.58 -18.57
N GLU A 14 14.07 16.69 -17.93
CA GLU A 14 13.14 16.70 -16.79
C GLU A 14 11.74 16.21 -17.23
N ARG A 15 11.26 16.62 -18.41
CA ARG A 15 10.00 16.15 -18.98
C ARG A 15 10.03 14.65 -19.26
N MET A 16 11.08 14.14 -19.92
CA MET A 16 11.24 12.72 -20.20
C MET A 16 11.32 11.89 -18.90
N ARG A 17 12.05 12.38 -17.88
CA ARG A 17 12.11 11.74 -16.56
C ARG A 17 10.73 11.65 -15.90
N ARG A 18 9.93 12.72 -15.96
CA ARG A 18 8.56 12.72 -15.43
C ARG A 18 7.67 11.71 -16.16
N LEU A 19 7.71 11.70 -17.50
CA LEU A 19 6.96 10.74 -18.31
C LEU A 19 7.36 9.30 -18.00
N ALA A 20 8.65 9.01 -17.81
CA ALA A 20 9.13 7.69 -17.43
C ALA A 20 8.65 7.28 -16.03
N MET A 21 8.69 8.19 -15.04
CA MET A 21 8.15 7.91 -13.71
C MET A 21 6.63 7.69 -13.72
N GLU A 22 5.90 8.43 -14.56
CA GLU A 22 4.45 8.28 -14.70
C GLU A 22 4.06 7.00 -15.44
N ALA A 23 4.82 6.62 -16.47
CA ALA A 23 4.65 5.35 -17.17
C ALA A 23 4.94 4.15 -16.26
N GLY A 24 5.96 4.26 -15.38
CA GLY A 24 6.30 3.25 -14.39
C GLY A 24 5.41 3.23 -13.14
N ARG A 25 4.51 4.21 -12.98
CA ARG A 25 3.60 4.26 -11.84
C ARG A 25 2.58 3.11 -11.96
N PRO A 26 2.51 2.17 -11.00
CA PRO A 26 1.56 1.07 -11.07
C PRO A 26 0.12 1.60 -11.09
N LYS A 27 -0.57 1.36 -12.21
CA LYS A 27 -1.99 1.68 -12.35
C LYS A 27 -2.79 0.70 -11.47
N ASN A 28 -3.65 1.21 -10.61
CA ASN A 28 -4.65 0.45 -9.84
C ASN A 28 -4.20 -0.35 -8.59
N HIS A 29 -3.21 0.14 -7.82
CA HIS A 29 -2.81 -0.50 -6.54
C HIS A 29 -3.95 -0.68 -5.50
N ASN A 30 -5.09 0.00 -5.67
CA ASN A 30 -6.23 -0.04 -4.75
C ASN A 30 -7.52 -0.61 -5.38
N LYS A 31 -7.45 -1.36 -6.50
CA LYS A 31 -8.67 -1.87 -7.14
C LYS A 31 -9.52 -2.73 -6.19
N ALA A 32 -8.88 -3.65 -5.46
CA ALA A 32 -9.50 -4.50 -4.45
C ALA A 32 -10.35 -3.71 -3.44
N TYR A 33 -9.79 -2.62 -2.90
CA TYR A 33 -10.44 -1.77 -1.90
C TYR A 33 -11.52 -0.83 -2.46
N LYS A 34 -11.61 -0.65 -3.79
CA LYS A 34 -12.64 0.18 -4.43
C LYS A 34 -13.94 -0.57 -4.68
N HIS A 35 -13.93 -1.90 -4.60
CA HIS A 35 -15.13 -2.69 -4.86
C HIS A 35 -16.22 -2.43 -3.81
N ALA A 36 -17.48 -2.39 -4.26
CA ALA A 36 -18.63 -2.24 -3.36
C ALA A 36 -18.71 -3.38 -2.33
N ALA A 37 -18.29 -4.59 -2.70
CA ALA A 37 -18.19 -5.74 -1.80
C ALA A 37 -17.26 -5.45 -0.60
N TRP A 38 -16.08 -4.88 -0.85
CA TRP A 38 -15.15 -4.49 0.22
C TRP A 38 -15.77 -3.47 1.17
N ARG A 39 -16.40 -2.41 0.63
CA ARG A 39 -17.01 -1.37 1.47
C ARG A 39 -18.09 -1.95 2.40
N ARG A 40 -18.90 -2.90 1.91
CA ARG A 40 -19.94 -3.58 2.71
C ARG A 40 -19.34 -4.46 3.80
N ILE A 41 -18.38 -5.34 3.46
CA ILE A 41 -17.79 -6.23 4.46
C ILE A 41 -16.97 -5.46 5.50
N ARG A 42 -16.28 -4.39 5.08
CA ARG A 42 -15.55 -3.49 5.99
C ARG A 42 -16.49 -2.88 7.03
N ALA A 43 -17.64 -2.34 6.60
CA ALA A 43 -18.63 -1.78 7.51
C ALA A 43 -19.17 -2.83 8.49
N ARG A 44 -19.49 -4.04 8.00
CA ARG A 44 -19.95 -5.15 8.84
C ARG A 44 -18.90 -5.57 9.87
N LYS A 45 -17.63 -5.65 9.46
CA LYS A 45 -16.53 -6.08 10.34
C LYS A 45 -16.25 -5.07 11.45
N LEU A 46 -16.28 -3.77 11.14
CA LEU A 46 -16.13 -2.72 12.15
C LEU A 46 -17.33 -2.65 13.11
N ALA A 47 -18.54 -2.97 12.63
CA ALA A 47 -19.72 -3.04 13.49
C ALA A 47 -19.69 -4.27 14.42
N ALA A 48 -19.22 -5.42 13.93
CA ALA A 48 -19.11 -6.64 14.72
C ALA A 48 -17.96 -6.59 15.73
N ASP A 49 -16.81 -6.07 15.32
CA ASP A 49 -15.59 -5.97 16.11
C ASP A 49 -15.19 -4.49 16.27
N PRO A 50 -15.86 -3.71 17.14
CA PRO A 50 -15.65 -2.27 17.26
C PRO A 50 -14.36 -1.89 17.99
N ILE A 51 -13.70 -2.85 18.66
CA ILE A 51 -12.46 -2.65 19.40
C ILE A 51 -11.27 -3.19 18.60
N CYS A 52 -10.16 -2.44 18.63
CA CYS A 52 -8.92 -2.84 17.98
C CYS A 52 -8.42 -4.19 18.50
N ALA A 53 -8.27 -5.17 17.60
CA ALA A 53 -7.76 -6.51 17.91
C ALA A 53 -6.29 -6.52 18.37
N PHE A 54 -5.53 -5.43 18.15
CA PHE A 54 -4.12 -5.35 18.53
C PHE A 54 -3.90 -4.82 19.94
N CYS A 55 -4.54 -3.70 20.27
CA CYS A 55 -4.33 -3.03 21.56
C CYS A 55 -5.45 -3.28 22.57
N GLY A 56 -6.62 -3.75 22.14
CA GLY A 56 -7.77 -4.02 22.99
C GLY A 56 -8.40 -2.79 23.66
N LYS A 57 -7.94 -1.58 23.33
CA LYS A 57 -8.28 -0.35 24.07
C LYS A 57 -8.93 0.74 23.23
N ALA A 58 -8.61 0.80 21.94
CA ALA A 58 -9.05 1.86 21.04
C ALA A 58 -10.15 1.37 20.10
N VAL A 59 -11.04 2.29 19.70
CA VAL A 59 -12.03 2.04 18.64
C VAL A 59 -11.32 1.68 17.34
N ALA A 60 -11.79 0.61 16.71
CA ALA A 60 -11.32 0.22 15.40
C ALA A 60 -11.91 1.12 14.33
N THR A 61 -11.05 1.60 13.43
CA THR A 61 -11.44 2.47 12.32
C THR A 61 -10.99 1.93 10.97
N GLU A 62 -10.16 0.89 10.96
CA GLU A 62 -9.63 0.21 9.79
C GLU A 62 -9.84 -1.30 9.89
N VAL A 63 -9.86 -1.96 8.74
CA VAL A 63 -9.90 -3.42 8.64
C VAL A 63 -8.67 -3.87 7.89
N ASP A 64 -8.00 -4.86 8.45
CA ASP A 64 -6.76 -5.42 7.94
C ASP A 64 -6.94 -6.89 7.54
N HIS A 65 -6.32 -7.25 6.41
CA HIS A 65 -6.23 -8.63 5.91
C HIS A 65 -5.07 -9.37 6.59
N ILE A 66 -5.34 -10.50 7.22
CA ILE A 66 -4.36 -11.29 8.00
C ILE A 66 -3.23 -11.80 7.10
N ASN A 67 -3.58 -12.33 5.93
CA ASN A 67 -2.64 -12.89 4.96
C ASN A 67 -2.03 -11.86 3.99
N GLU A 68 -2.31 -10.57 4.18
CA GLU A 68 -1.87 -9.48 3.29
C GLU A 68 -2.39 -9.58 1.83
N ASP A 69 -3.34 -10.47 1.54
CA ASP A 69 -4.02 -10.53 0.24
C ASP A 69 -5.26 -9.63 0.25
N PRO A 70 -5.24 -8.50 -0.49
CA PRO A 70 -6.36 -7.56 -0.50
C PRO A 70 -7.63 -8.12 -1.17
N TRP A 71 -7.55 -9.28 -1.84
CA TRP A 71 -8.70 -9.92 -2.50
C TRP A 71 -9.38 -10.98 -1.62
N ASP A 72 -8.70 -11.49 -0.60
CA ASP A 72 -9.23 -12.51 0.30
C ASP A 72 -10.12 -11.89 1.40
N ASN A 73 -11.39 -11.68 1.05
CA ASN A 73 -12.38 -11.08 1.94
C ASN A 73 -13.10 -12.10 2.84
N ARG A 74 -12.53 -13.29 3.09
CA ARG A 74 -13.10 -14.24 4.07
C ARG A 74 -13.10 -13.61 5.46
N TRP A 75 -14.18 -13.81 6.22
CA TRP A 75 -14.38 -13.12 7.49
C TRP A 75 -13.28 -13.41 8.50
N GLU A 76 -12.77 -14.64 8.49
CA GLU A 76 -11.69 -15.15 9.33
C GLU A 76 -10.34 -14.53 8.98
N ASN A 77 -10.18 -14.05 7.74
CA ASN A 77 -8.99 -13.35 7.27
C ASN A 77 -9.04 -11.84 7.57
N LEU A 78 -10.12 -11.33 8.15
CA LEU A 78 -10.27 -9.90 8.47
C LEU A 78 -10.15 -9.63 9.96
N ARG A 79 -9.51 -8.51 10.30
CA ARG A 79 -9.44 -8.02 11.68
C ARG A 79 -9.57 -6.50 11.77
N SER A 80 -10.32 -6.07 12.78
CA SER A 80 -10.54 -4.65 13.09
C SER A 80 -9.35 -4.07 13.84
N ALA A 81 -8.87 -2.91 13.38
CA ALA A 81 -7.71 -2.23 13.96
C ALA A 81 -7.95 -0.72 14.08
N CYS A 82 -7.39 -0.12 15.13
CA CYS A 82 -7.27 1.34 15.19
C CYS A 82 -6.16 1.81 14.24
N LYS A 83 -6.28 3.06 13.78
CA LYS A 83 -5.32 3.69 12.86
C LYS A 83 -3.83 3.54 13.25
N PRO A 84 -3.41 3.78 14.51
CA PRO A 84 -1.99 3.69 14.86
C PRO A 84 -1.46 2.26 14.78
N CYS A 85 -2.21 1.27 15.27
CA CYS A 85 -1.82 -0.14 15.19
C CYS A 85 -1.75 -0.63 13.73
N HIS A 86 -2.73 -0.25 12.91
CA HIS A 86 -2.74 -0.57 11.48
C HIS A 86 -1.51 0.02 10.76
N SER A 87 -1.23 1.32 10.97
CA SER A 87 -0.09 1.99 10.34
C SER A 87 1.25 1.34 10.71
N ALA A 88 1.45 1.04 12.00
CA ALA A 88 2.66 0.38 12.48
C ALA A 88 2.88 -0.98 11.81
N ARG A 89 1.82 -1.78 11.60
CA ARG A 89 1.91 -3.04 10.86
C ARG A 89 2.23 -2.85 9.39
N THR A 90 1.52 -1.96 8.69
CA THR A 90 1.82 -1.67 7.28
C THR A 90 3.29 -1.30 7.07
N ILE A 91 3.90 -0.55 8.01
CA ILE A 91 5.32 -0.22 7.97
C ILE A 91 6.17 -1.48 8.15
N ARG A 92 5.91 -2.31 9.17
CA ARG A 92 6.65 -3.56 9.39
C ARG A 92 6.59 -4.48 8.17
N ASP A 93 5.41 -4.66 7.59
CA ASP A 93 5.20 -5.53 6.43
C ASP A 93 5.96 -5.01 5.20
N ARG A 94 5.96 -3.68 5.00
CA ARG A 94 6.77 -3.05 3.94
C ARG A 94 8.26 -3.24 4.15
N MET A 95 8.76 -3.13 5.38
CA MET A 95 10.18 -3.37 5.67
C MET A 95 10.54 -4.84 5.45
N ALA A 96 9.74 -5.78 5.95
CA ALA A 96 9.94 -7.21 5.72
C ALA A 96 9.93 -7.59 4.23
N ARG A 97 9.03 -6.99 3.43
CA ARG A 97 9.03 -7.17 1.96
C ARG A 97 10.28 -6.59 1.30
N ARG A 98 10.76 -5.44 1.78
CA ARG A 98 12.01 -4.83 1.28
C ARG A 98 13.22 -5.70 1.58
N ASP A 99 13.30 -6.25 2.78
CA ASP A 99 14.44 -7.07 3.20
C ASP A 99 14.45 -8.41 2.45
N ARG A 100 13.29 -9.07 2.31
CA ARG A 100 13.14 -10.26 1.44
C ARG A 100 13.60 -10.03 0.01
N ARG A 101 13.28 -8.86 -0.57
CA ARG A 101 13.72 -8.49 -1.93
C ARG A 101 15.24 -8.29 -2.03
N LYS A 102 15.89 -7.80 -0.98
CA LYS A 102 17.35 -7.63 -0.97
C LYS A 102 18.10 -8.95 -0.85
N SER A 103 17.49 -9.93 -0.16
CA SER A 103 18.11 -11.23 0.11
C SER A 103 17.94 -12.26 -1.01
N GLN A 104 17.11 -11.99 -2.03
CA GLN A 104 17.04 -12.85 -3.21
C GLN A 104 18.22 -12.52 -4.14
N PRO A 105 19.10 -13.48 -4.47
CA PRO A 105 20.13 -13.26 -5.49
C PRO A 105 19.42 -13.02 -6.83
N ASP A 106 19.94 -12.07 -7.61
CA ASP A 106 19.47 -11.78 -8.96
C ASP A 106 19.58 -13.06 -9.79
N GLY A 107 18.44 -13.65 -10.13
CA GLY A 107 18.35 -14.91 -10.88
C GLY A 107 18.65 -14.72 -12.36
N SER A 108 19.80 -14.13 -12.68
CA SER A 108 20.34 -14.02 -14.04
C SER A 108 21.34 -15.16 -14.30
N GLU A 109 20.88 -16.41 -14.34
CA GLU A 109 21.62 -17.51 -14.96
C GLU A 109 20.65 -18.42 -15.74
N GLY A 110 20.95 -18.62 -17.04
CA GLY A 110 20.27 -19.51 -17.99
C GLY A 110 19.46 -18.73 -19.04
N THR A 111 19.80 -18.71 -20.33
CA THR A 111 20.69 -19.51 -21.20
C THR A 111 21.17 -18.65 -22.37
#